data_AF-A0A7S4W7L6-F1
#
_entry.id   AF-A0A7S4W7L6-F1
#
_cell.length_a   1.000
_cell.length_b   1.000
_cell.length_c   1.000
_cell.angle_alpha   90.00
_cell.angle_beta   90.00
_cell.angle_gamma   90.00
#
_symmetry.space_group_name_H-M   'P 1'
#
loop_
_entity.id
_entity.type
_entity.pdbx_description
1 polymer ?
#
loop_
_entity_poly.entity_id
_entity_poly.type
_entity_poly.pdbx_seq_one_letter_code
_entity_poly.pdbx_strand_id
1 'polypeptide(L)'
;MAPARSRCVVRVLKHAPPRAQIGAGEAPRSLALRMRGNAPVLLLCAASIVAPAQALRRHDPVTDQLTSNIRPKTSLIETISVSGSAFGILFAADKVVDRPEFSLSFALPTKRIDMLADCVNRSVTLYSHGDALDAEDLSRLRRLDASFKFAQVPMEVCTAGRLLRHAMILLARAPLGVPLVRERRQARGRFQCLVKGKAAVATWTDSRGSDRMELTVGEDKNPNYGCMGRCAAGCATPSMRWTQACLNHDLCSYMNADGGTADPIDNNCADEFLAACDDYLFDTCDSFVFVEAARVPASATTGSAPVAA
;
A
#
# COMPACT_ATOMS: atom_id res chain seq x y z
N MET A 1 25.17 5.01 -13.98
CA MET A 1 23.93 4.24 -13.74
C MET A 1 22.92 4.60 -14.82
N ALA A 2 22.49 3.63 -15.64
CA ALA A 2 21.46 3.87 -16.65
C ALA A 2 20.08 4.02 -15.97
N PRO A 3 19.21 4.94 -16.43
CA PRO A 3 17.88 5.09 -15.84
C PRO A 3 17.04 3.84 -16.06
N ALA A 4 16.28 3.44 -15.02
CA ALA A 4 15.31 2.37 -15.12
C ALA A 4 14.29 2.71 -16.21
N ARG A 5 14.19 1.88 -17.24
CA ARG A 5 13.18 2.03 -18.30
C ARG A 5 11.89 1.37 -17.85
N SER A 6 10.92 2.17 -17.43
CA SER A 6 9.56 1.70 -17.16
C SER A 6 8.85 1.48 -18.49
N ARG A 7 8.58 0.22 -18.86
CA ARG A 7 7.63 -0.10 -19.93
C ARG A 7 6.26 -0.29 -19.30
N CYS A 8 5.32 0.60 -19.62
CA CYS A 8 3.92 0.34 -19.34
C CYS A 8 3.47 -0.75 -20.33
N VAL A 9 3.30 -1.99 -19.86
CA VAL A 9 2.80 -3.09 -20.68
C VAL A 9 1.38 -3.38 -20.22
N VAL A 10 0.40 -2.92 -21.00
CA VAL A 10 -0.98 -3.36 -20.81
C VAL A 10 -1.06 -4.81 -21.29
N ARG A 11 -1.13 -5.76 -20.37
CA ARG A 11 -1.37 -7.18 -20.68
C ARG A 11 -2.79 -7.54 -20.28
N VAL A 12 -3.62 -7.85 -21.28
CA VAL A 12 -4.90 -8.53 -21.05
C VAL A 12 -4.59 -10.00 -20.79
N LEU A 13 -4.59 -10.40 -19.51
CA LEU A 13 -4.36 -11.78 -19.11
C LEU A 13 -5.67 -12.57 -19.13
N LYS A 14 -5.72 -13.61 -19.96
CA LYS A 14 -6.83 -14.58 -19.94
C LYS A 14 -6.61 -15.54 -18.78
N HIS A 15 -7.28 -15.33 -17.65
CA HIS A 15 -7.27 -16.33 -16.57
C HIS A 15 -8.31 -17.42 -16.85
N ALA A 16 -7.85 -18.67 -16.94
CA ALA A 16 -8.70 -19.84 -16.77
C ALA A 16 -8.90 -20.09 -15.27
N PRO A 17 -10.08 -20.53 -14.81
CA PRO A 17 -10.30 -20.86 -13.41
C PRO A 17 -9.35 -21.99 -12.96
N PRO A 18 -8.83 -21.96 -11.72
CA PRO A 18 -7.94 -22.99 -11.23
C PRO A 18 -8.66 -24.34 -11.16
N ARG A 19 -8.13 -25.35 -11.86
CA ARG A 19 -8.46 -26.75 -11.60
C ARG A 19 -7.75 -27.16 -10.31
N ALA A 20 -8.52 -27.44 -9.26
CA ALA A 20 -8.00 -28.12 -8.08
C ALA A 20 -7.55 -29.53 -8.49
N GLN A 21 -6.23 -29.78 -8.46
CA GLN A 21 -5.68 -31.14 -8.43
C GLN A 21 -5.04 -31.33 -7.06
N ILE A 22 -5.68 -32.16 -6.25
CA ILE A 22 -5.13 -32.71 -5.02
C ILE A 22 -4.18 -33.83 -5.46
N GLY A 23 -2.88 -33.64 -5.24
CA GLY A 23 -1.85 -34.64 -5.43
C GLY A 23 -0.99 -34.73 -4.18
N ALA A 24 -1.13 -35.84 -3.46
CA ALA A 24 -0.31 -36.22 -2.31
C ALA A 24 1.08 -36.71 -2.77
N GLY A 25 2.10 -36.56 -1.93
CA GLY A 25 3.33 -37.35 -2.04
C GLY A 25 4.63 -36.66 -1.61
N GLU A 26 4.99 -36.87 -0.34
CA GLU A 26 6.31 -37.20 0.22
C GLU A 26 7.61 -36.43 -0.15
N ALA A 27 8.29 -35.96 0.90
CA ALA A 27 9.75 -35.79 0.98
C ALA A 27 10.36 -37.03 1.70
N PRO A 28 11.68 -37.34 1.61
CA PRO A 28 12.62 -36.67 2.53
C PRO A 28 14.13 -36.56 2.12
N ARG A 29 14.81 -35.64 2.84
CA ARG A 29 16.17 -35.71 3.45
C ARG A 29 17.49 -35.66 2.62
N SER A 30 18.21 -34.56 2.88
CA SER A 30 19.55 -34.45 3.52
C SER A 30 20.88 -34.67 2.76
N LEU A 31 21.66 -33.58 2.74
CA LEU A 31 23.06 -33.40 3.20
C LEU A 31 24.23 -34.09 2.45
N ALA A 32 25.13 -33.28 1.85
CA ALA A 32 26.60 -33.45 2.00
C ALA A 32 27.40 -32.21 1.53
N LEU A 33 28.59 -32.09 2.11
CA LEU A 33 29.50 -30.96 2.27
C LEU A 33 30.62 -30.90 1.19
N ARG A 34 31.26 -29.73 1.09
CA ARG A 34 32.70 -29.42 0.78
C ARG A 34 33.19 -29.01 -0.64
N MET A 35 33.60 -27.73 -0.64
CA MET A 35 34.91 -27.11 -0.98
C MET A 35 35.44 -26.94 -2.42
N ARG A 36 35.73 -25.64 -2.69
CA ARG A 36 36.87 -24.98 -3.37
C ARG A 36 37.09 -25.19 -4.88
N GLY A 37 37.15 -24.06 -5.61
CA GLY A 37 37.83 -23.95 -6.91
C GLY A 37 37.55 -22.64 -7.64
N ASN A 38 38.59 -21.84 -7.91
CA ASN A 38 38.56 -20.55 -8.58
C ASN A 38 38.39 -20.65 -10.12
N ALA A 39 37.90 -19.52 -10.68
CA ALA A 39 38.18 -18.97 -12.02
C ALA A 39 37.33 -19.43 -13.25
N PRO A 40 37.19 -18.53 -14.25
CA PRO A 40 35.92 -18.27 -14.95
C PRO A 40 35.88 -18.82 -16.37
N VAL A 41 34.70 -19.19 -16.88
CA VAL A 41 34.50 -19.46 -18.31
C VAL A 41 33.12 -18.98 -18.76
N LEU A 42 33.17 -17.99 -19.66
CA LEU A 42 32.43 -17.82 -20.90
C LEU A 42 30.95 -18.28 -20.95
N LEU A 43 30.07 -17.29 -21.12
CA LEU A 43 28.70 -17.44 -21.63
C LEU A 43 28.75 -17.85 -23.12
N LEU A 44 28.26 -19.04 -23.45
CA LEU A 44 27.86 -19.41 -24.82
C LEU A 44 26.42 -19.91 -24.76
N CYS A 45 25.49 -19.10 -25.28
CA CYS A 45 24.16 -19.52 -25.65
C CYS A 45 24.25 -20.35 -26.94
N ALA A 46 23.71 -21.56 -26.94
CA ALA A 46 23.36 -22.28 -28.16
C ALA A 46 22.03 -23.02 -27.96
N ALA A 47 21.24 -23.00 -29.04
CA ALA A 47 19.83 -23.35 -29.11
C ALA A 47 19.56 -24.85 -29.28
N SER A 48 18.30 -25.20 -28.96
CA SER A 48 17.40 -26.20 -29.55
C SER A 48 17.94 -27.56 -30.00
N ILE A 49 17.21 -28.63 -29.63
CA ILE A 49 16.47 -29.56 -30.50
C ILE A 49 15.86 -30.64 -29.58
N VAL A 50 14.63 -31.08 -29.86
CA VAL A 50 14.15 -32.48 -29.94
C VAL A 50 12.61 -32.47 -29.89
N ALA A 51 12.01 -32.77 -31.03
CA ALA A 51 10.80 -33.58 -31.10
C ALA A 51 11.26 -35.02 -31.45
N PRO A 52 10.48 -36.06 -31.09
CA PRO A 52 9.54 -36.53 -32.09
C PRO A 52 8.18 -37.00 -31.54
N ALA A 53 7.24 -37.05 -32.47
CA ALA A 53 5.92 -37.65 -32.35
C ALA A 53 6.00 -39.18 -32.23
N GLN A 54 4.99 -39.78 -31.59
CA GLN A 54 4.42 -41.05 -32.05
C GLN A 54 2.97 -41.21 -31.58
N ALA A 55 2.16 -41.73 -32.50
CA ALA A 55 0.73 -41.89 -32.43
C ALA A 55 0.33 -43.26 -31.85
N LEU A 56 -0.90 -43.36 -31.33
CA LEU A 56 -1.77 -44.51 -31.55
C LEU A 56 -3.21 -44.18 -31.12
N ARG A 57 -4.12 -44.19 -32.10
CA ARG A 57 -5.57 -44.18 -31.92
C ARG A 57 -6.10 -45.61 -32.12
N ARG A 58 -7.02 -46.04 -31.26
CA ARG A 58 -8.17 -46.88 -31.62
C ARG A 58 -9.33 -46.48 -30.71
N HIS A 59 -10.48 -46.16 -31.31
CA HIS A 59 -11.78 -46.20 -30.64
C HIS A 59 -12.86 -46.44 -31.69
N ASP A 60 -13.67 -47.46 -31.42
CA ASP A 60 -14.84 -47.89 -32.18
C ASP A 60 -16.07 -47.00 -31.92
N PRO A 61 -17.13 -47.12 -32.76
CA PRO A 61 -18.22 -46.15 -32.83
C PRO A 61 -19.44 -46.59 -32.02
N VAL A 62 -20.08 -45.66 -31.30
CA VAL A 62 -21.47 -45.78 -30.84
C VAL A 62 -22.18 -44.43 -30.93
N THR A 63 -23.40 -44.53 -31.39
CA THR A 63 -24.40 -43.55 -31.82
C THR A 63 -24.98 -42.66 -30.70
N ASP A 64 -25.46 -41.48 -31.12
CA ASP A 64 -26.49 -40.60 -30.54
C ASP A 64 -26.36 -40.07 -29.09
N GLN A 65 -26.18 -38.74 -28.99
CA GLN A 65 -27.21 -37.84 -28.44
C GLN A 65 -26.80 -36.37 -28.63
N LEU A 66 -27.68 -35.58 -29.27
CA LEU A 66 -27.65 -34.11 -29.20
C LEU A 66 -27.83 -33.69 -27.73
N THR A 67 -26.73 -33.44 -27.04
CA THR A 67 -26.73 -32.53 -25.90
C THR A 67 -26.20 -31.20 -26.39
N SER A 68 -27.05 -30.17 -26.39
CA SER A 68 -26.59 -28.79 -26.55
C SER A 68 -25.69 -28.48 -25.37
N ASN A 69 -24.39 -28.70 -25.55
CA ASN A 69 -23.34 -28.24 -24.66
C ASN A 69 -23.36 -26.70 -24.70
N ILE A 70 -24.23 -26.09 -23.88
CA ILE A 70 -24.06 -24.71 -23.47
C ILE A 70 -22.78 -24.70 -22.63
N ARG A 71 -21.63 -24.55 -23.29
CA ARG A 71 -20.41 -24.19 -22.59
C ARG A 71 -20.71 -22.85 -21.92
N PRO A 72 -20.60 -22.71 -20.59
CA PRO A 72 -20.65 -21.40 -19.98
C PRO A 72 -19.56 -20.57 -20.67
N LYS A 73 -19.95 -19.43 -21.28
CA LYS A 73 -18.99 -18.46 -21.79
C LYS A 73 -18.11 -18.11 -20.61
N THR A 74 -16.85 -18.55 -20.64
CA THR A 74 -15.82 -18.09 -19.71
C THR A 74 -15.74 -16.58 -19.87
N SER A 75 -16.32 -15.84 -18.93
CA SER A 75 -16.20 -14.39 -18.91
C SER A 75 -14.72 -14.08 -18.75
N LEU A 76 -14.12 -13.48 -19.77
CA LEU A 76 -12.75 -13.00 -19.69
C LEU A 76 -12.74 -11.87 -18.66
N ILE A 77 -12.06 -12.10 -17.53
CA ILE A 77 -11.81 -11.04 -16.57
C ILE A 77 -10.75 -10.14 -17.19
N GLU A 78 -11.13 -8.92 -17.54
CA GLU A 78 -10.18 -7.92 -18.03
C GLU A 78 -9.46 -7.29 -16.84
N THR A 79 -8.12 -7.29 -16.92
CA THR A 79 -7.25 -6.70 -15.91
C THR A 79 -6.35 -5.65 -16.54
N ILE A 80 -6.30 -4.47 -15.93
CA ILE A 80 -5.34 -3.41 -16.26
C ILE A 80 -4.20 -3.52 -15.27
N SER A 81 -2.96 -3.69 -15.75
CA SER A 81 -1.78 -3.88 -14.91
C SER A 81 -0.71 -2.85 -15.23
N VAL A 82 -0.11 -2.30 -14.18
CA VAL A 82 1.14 -1.51 -14.25
C VAL A 82 2.15 -2.20 -13.35
N SER A 83 3.30 -2.59 -13.91
CA SER A 83 4.33 -3.32 -13.16
C SER A 83 5.74 -2.79 -13.46
N GLY A 84 6.67 -3.03 -12.55
CA GLY A 84 8.09 -2.75 -12.76
C GLY A 84 8.98 -3.47 -11.75
N SER A 85 10.28 -3.24 -11.88
CA SER A 85 11.29 -3.80 -10.98
C SER A 85 12.44 -2.82 -10.77
N ALA A 86 12.84 -2.60 -9.53
CA ALA A 86 14.05 -1.84 -9.21
C ALA A 86 14.59 -2.22 -7.82
N PHE A 87 15.92 -2.18 -7.66
CA PHE A 87 16.61 -2.49 -6.39
C PHE A 87 16.26 -3.86 -5.77
N GLY A 88 15.93 -4.84 -6.61
CA GLY A 88 15.50 -6.18 -6.16
C GLY A 88 14.07 -6.24 -5.64
N ILE A 89 13.27 -5.19 -5.88
CA ILE A 89 11.84 -5.15 -5.60
C ILE A 89 11.10 -5.30 -6.93
N LEU A 90 10.21 -6.29 -7.02
CA LEU A 90 9.18 -6.35 -8.05
C LEU A 90 7.94 -5.66 -7.50
N PHE A 91 7.29 -4.83 -8.31
CA PHE A 91 6.08 -4.15 -7.89
C PHE A 91 5.04 -4.13 -9.01
N ALA A 92 3.77 -4.23 -8.63
CA ALA A 92 2.66 -4.15 -9.57
C ALA A 92 1.43 -3.50 -8.95
N ALA A 93 0.59 -2.93 -9.81
CA ALA A 93 -0.74 -2.44 -9.51
C ALA A 93 -1.70 -3.02 -10.55
N ASP A 94 -2.60 -3.89 -10.09
CA ASP A 94 -3.56 -4.60 -10.92
C ASP A 94 -4.99 -4.12 -10.59
N LYS A 95 -5.76 -3.80 -11.62
CA LYS A 95 -7.18 -3.47 -11.51
C LYS A 95 -8.00 -4.45 -12.33
N VAL A 96 -8.92 -5.15 -11.68
CA VAL A 96 -9.98 -5.86 -12.41
C VAL A 96 -11.00 -4.82 -12.85
N VAL A 97 -11.30 -4.74 -14.16
CA VAL A 97 -12.11 -3.64 -14.75
C VAL A 97 -13.45 -3.43 -14.03
N ASP A 98 -14.10 -4.53 -13.63
CA ASP A 98 -15.41 -4.51 -12.96
C ASP A 98 -15.33 -4.40 -11.43
N ARG A 99 -14.14 -4.15 -10.86
CA ARG A 99 -13.97 -3.99 -9.41
C ARG A 99 -13.51 -2.58 -9.06
N PRO A 100 -13.97 -2.03 -7.93
CA PRO A 100 -13.50 -0.73 -7.44
C PRO A 100 -12.10 -0.81 -6.80
N GLU A 101 -11.56 -2.02 -6.66
CA GLU A 101 -10.33 -2.29 -5.93
C GLU A 101 -9.11 -2.39 -6.85
N PHE A 102 -7.99 -1.82 -6.41
CA PHE A 102 -6.67 -2.11 -6.95
C PHE A 102 -5.93 -3.06 -6.02
N SER A 103 -5.32 -4.08 -6.60
CA SER A 103 -4.33 -4.93 -5.91
C SER A 103 -2.94 -4.36 -6.19
N LEU A 104 -2.27 -3.89 -5.16
CA LEU A 104 -0.87 -3.48 -5.21
C LEU A 104 -0.02 -4.60 -4.64
N SER A 105 1.10 -4.94 -5.27
CA SER A 105 2.02 -5.95 -4.75
C SER A 105 3.46 -5.45 -4.79
N PHE A 106 4.22 -5.80 -3.76
CA PHE A 106 5.65 -5.53 -3.61
C PHE A 106 6.33 -6.83 -3.18
N ALA A 107 7.08 -7.45 -4.08
CA ALA A 107 7.89 -8.62 -3.77
C ALA A 107 9.35 -8.18 -3.57
N LEU A 108 9.79 -8.24 -2.32
CA LEU A 108 11.16 -8.08 -1.90
C LEU A 108 11.88 -9.45 -2.01
N PRO A 109 13.22 -9.54 -1.84
CA PRO A 109 13.95 -10.80 -2.02
C PRO A 109 13.43 -11.97 -1.18
N THR A 110 12.95 -11.69 0.03
CA THR A 110 12.51 -12.71 1.00
C THR A 110 11.07 -12.53 1.46
N LYS A 111 10.41 -11.43 1.08
CA LYS A 111 9.12 -11.00 1.65
C LYS A 111 8.18 -10.52 0.57
N ARG A 112 6.90 -10.58 0.88
CA ARG A 112 5.85 -10.04 0.01
C ARG A 112 4.93 -9.14 0.81
N ILE A 113 4.58 -8.02 0.22
CA ILE A 113 3.58 -7.11 0.77
C ILE A 113 2.52 -6.92 -0.30
N ASP A 114 1.28 -7.21 0.04
CA ASP A 114 0.13 -6.91 -0.81
C ASP A 114 -0.70 -5.80 -0.16
N MET A 115 -1.26 -4.93 -0.99
CA MET A 115 -2.24 -3.93 -0.56
C MET A 115 -3.49 -4.04 -1.40
N LEU A 116 -4.64 -3.89 -0.77
CA LEU A 116 -5.92 -3.74 -1.46
C LEU A 116 -6.42 -2.32 -1.26
N ALA A 117 -6.41 -1.52 -2.31
CA ALA A 117 -6.88 -0.14 -2.30
C ALA A 117 -8.30 -0.07 -2.87
N ASP A 118 -9.29 0.15 -2.01
CA ASP A 118 -10.68 0.35 -2.38
C ASP A 118 -10.93 1.83 -2.67
N CYS A 119 -11.17 2.14 -3.94
CA CYS A 119 -11.35 3.50 -4.42
C CYS A 119 -12.70 4.12 -4.10
N VAL A 120 -13.72 3.30 -3.85
CA VAL A 120 -15.06 3.77 -3.50
C VAL A 120 -15.08 4.15 -2.03
N ASN A 121 -14.56 3.26 -1.18
CA ASN A 121 -14.52 3.49 0.26
C ASN A 121 -13.30 4.28 0.74
N ARG A 122 -12.33 4.54 -0.16
CA ARG A 122 -11.04 5.21 0.13
C ARG A 122 -10.32 4.55 1.30
N SER A 123 -10.22 3.23 1.24
CA SER A 123 -9.60 2.43 2.29
C SER A 123 -8.52 1.52 1.73
N VAL A 124 -7.49 1.28 2.51
CA VAL A 124 -6.35 0.43 2.19
C VAL A 124 -6.28 -0.71 3.20
N THR A 125 -6.23 -1.92 2.70
CA THR A 125 -5.90 -3.10 3.51
C THR A 125 -4.48 -3.53 3.21
N LEU A 126 -3.64 -3.68 4.24
CA LEU A 126 -2.23 -4.06 4.13
C LEU A 126 -2.07 -5.51 4.61
N TYR A 127 -1.40 -6.31 3.78
CA TYR A 127 -1.09 -7.71 4.06
C TYR A 127 0.41 -7.93 3.92
N SER A 128 1.12 -8.05 5.05
CA SER A 128 2.54 -8.44 5.08
C SER A 128 2.77 -9.95 5.18
N HIS A 129 1.70 -10.76 5.17
CA HIS A 129 1.77 -12.23 5.28
C HIS A 129 2.51 -12.73 6.55
N GLY A 130 2.46 -11.95 7.63
CA GLY A 130 3.14 -12.26 8.88
C GLY A 130 4.58 -11.76 8.97
N ASP A 131 5.12 -11.18 7.89
CA ASP A 131 6.45 -10.61 7.88
C ASP A 131 6.46 -9.18 8.43
N ALA A 132 7.57 -8.81 9.06
CA ALA A 132 7.92 -7.44 9.39
C ALA A 132 9.05 -6.95 8.48
N LEU A 133 9.03 -5.66 8.14
CA LEU A 133 10.11 -5.06 7.34
C LEU A 133 11.36 -4.88 8.21
N ASP A 134 12.49 -5.32 7.68
CA ASP A 134 13.79 -5.11 8.32
C ASP A 134 14.54 -3.89 7.73
N ALA A 135 15.72 -3.61 8.27
CA ALA A 135 16.51 -2.45 7.84
C ALA A 135 16.96 -2.57 6.37
N GLU A 136 17.19 -3.78 5.87
CA GLU A 136 17.57 -3.99 4.48
C GLU A 136 16.38 -3.73 3.54
N ASP A 137 15.20 -4.21 3.89
CA ASP A 137 13.95 -3.94 3.16
C ASP A 137 13.68 -2.44 3.05
N LEU A 138 13.71 -1.74 4.19
CA LEU A 138 13.48 -0.29 4.25
C LEU A 138 14.54 0.47 3.44
N SER A 139 15.79 0.03 3.47
CA SER A 139 16.86 0.59 2.65
C SER A 139 16.57 0.44 1.14
N ARG A 140 16.03 -0.71 0.71
CA ARG A 140 15.62 -0.93 -0.69
C ARG A 140 14.41 -0.07 -1.06
N LEU A 141 13.40 0.00 -0.19
CA LEU A 141 12.19 0.80 -0.40
C LEU A 141 12.50 2.30 -0.47
N ARG A 142 13.38 2.81 0.39
CA ARG A 142 13.83 4.22 0.35
C ARG A 142 14.60 4.56 -0.92
N ARG A 143 15.45 3.63 -1.42
CA ARG A 143 16.10 3.81 -2.73
C ARG A 143 15.09 3.79 -3.87
N LEU A 144 14.08 2.93 -3.77
CA LEU A 144 12.98 2.88 -4.74
C LEU A 144 12.25 4.22 -4.78
N ASP A 145 11.79 4.73 -3.63
CA ASP A 145 11.17 6.06 -3.49
C ASP A 145 12.05 7.17 -4.11
N ALA A 146 13.33 7.25 -3.71
CA ALA A 146 14.25 8.26 -4.21
C ALA A 146 14.52 8.18 -5.73
N SER A 147 14.40 6.99 -6.33
CA SER A 147 14.61 6.79 -7.77
C SER A 147 13.41 7.22 -8.62
N PHE A 148 12.22 7.29 -8.03
CA PHE A 148 11.00 7.65 -8.71
C PHE A 148 10.93 9.17 -8.88
N LYS A 149 11.75 9.72 -9.79
CA LYS A 149 11.59 11.07 -10.35
C LYS A 149 10.42 11.12 -11.33
N PHE A 150 9.26 10.57 -10.95
CA PHE A 150 8.09 10.70 -11.80
C PHE A 150 7.76 12.17 -11.87
N ALA A 151 7.71 12.70 -13.10
CA ALA A 151 7.22 14.03 -13.37
C ALA A 151 5.95 14.24 -12.55
N GLN A 152 5.78 15.46 -12.01
CA GLN A 152 4.63 15.89 -11.23
C GLN A 152 3.35 15.92 -12.06
N VAL A 153 3.07 14.84 -12.81
CA VAL A 153 1.84 14.69 -13.55
C VAL A 153 0.76 14.61 -12.48
N PRO A 154 -0.19 15.56 -12.48
CA PRO A 154 -1.35 15.46 -11.61
C PRO A 154 -2.09 14.18 -12.02
N MET A 155 -1.89 13.13 -11.24
CA MET A 155 -2.57 11.87 -11.46
C MET A 155 -3.89 11.92 -10.73
N GLU A 156 -4.95 11.58 -11.45
CA GLU A 156 -6.25 11.34 -10.85
C GLU A 156 -6.10 10.31 -9.72
N VAL A 157 -6.89 10.53 -8.67
CA VAL A 157 -7.07 9.59 -7.57
C VAL A 157 -7.41 8.24 -8.17
N CYS A 158 -6.96 7.14 -7.58
CA CYS A 158 -7.36 5.82 -8.05
C CYS A 158 -6.88 5.46 -9.46
N THR A 159 -5.74 6.00 -9.86
CA THR A 159 -4.97 5.49 -11.00
C THR A 159 -3.88 4.56 -10.49
N ALA A 160 -3.57 3.51 -11.26
CA ALA A 160 -2.52 2.53 -10.91
C ALA A 160 -1.20 3.23 -10.58
N GLY A 161 -0.79 4.22 -11.38
CA GLY A 161 0.44 4.98 -11.16
C GLY A 161 0.46 5.78 -9.86
N ARG A 162 -0.64 6.45 -9.50
CA ARG A 162 -0.73 7.21 -8.25
C ARG A 162 -0.72 6.30 -7.03
N LEU A 163 -1.56 5.28 -7.04
CA LEU A 163 -1.65 4.32 -5.94
C LEU A 163 -0.31 3.62 -5.71
N LEU A 164 0.33 3.16 -6.78
CA LEU A 164 1.63 2.50 -6.70
C LEU A 164 2.70 3.44 -6.12
N ARG A 165 2.75 4.69 -6.57
CA ARG A 165 3.67 5.70 -6.03
C ARG A 165 3.40 5.94 -4.54
N HIS A 166 2.16 6.22 -4.16
CA HIS A 166 1.84 6.53 -2.77
C HIS A 166 2.09 5.32 -1.86
N ALA A 167 1.82 4.11 -2.32
CA ALA A 167 2.17 2.88 -1.62
C ALA A 167 3.69 2.68 -1.46
N MET A 168 4.51 2.96 -2.48
CA MET A 168 5.98 2.91 -2.36
C MET A 168 6.48 3.87 -1.29
N ILE A 169 5.98 5.10 -1.33
CA ILE A 169 6.35 6.16 -0.40
C ILE A 169 5.92 5.76 1.04
N LEU A 170 4.72 5.21 1.19
CA LEU A 170 4.21 4.68 2.46
C LEU A 170 5.14 3.58 3.01
N LEU A 171 5.45 2.57 2.19
CA LEU A 171 6.32 1.45 2.61
C LEU A 171 7.75 1.88 2.95
N ALA A 172 8.30 2.86 2.25
CA ALA A 172 9.63 3.41 2.55
C ALA A 172 9.73 4.07 3.94
N ARG A 173 8.56 4.37 4.53
CA ARG A 173 8.37 5.00 5.83
C ARG A 173 7.62 4.10 6.83
N ALA A 174 7.54 2.81 6.53
CA ALA A 174 6.98 1.86 7.47
C ALA A 174 7.87 1.70 8.72
N PRO A 175 7.28 1.38 9.89
CA PRO A 175 8.04 1.10 11.10
C PRO A 175 8.97 -0.08 10.92
N LEU A 176 10.17 0.02 11.51
CA LEU A 176 11.09 -1.11 11.55
C LEU A 176 10.54 -2.18 12.49
N GLY A 177 10.46 -3.43 12.03
CA GLY A 177 10.08 -4.56 12.87
C GLY A 177 8.60 -4.66 13.22
N VAL A 178 7.74 -3.76 12.72
CA VAL A 178 6.29 -3.88 12.86
C VAL A 178 5.71 -4.68 11.69
N PRO A 179 4.98 -5.76 11.94
CA PRO A 179 4.21 -6.43 10.90
C PRO A 179 3.18 -5.48 10.30
N LEU A 180 3.22 -5.29 8.97
CA LEU A 180 2.22 -4.48 8.26
C LEU A 180 0.94 -5.30 8.04
N VAL A 181 0.32 -5.71 9.14
CA VAL A 181 -0.96 -6.39 9.13
C VAL A 181 -2.01 -5.40 9.59
N ARG A 182 -2.79 -4.90 8.63
CA ARG A 182 -4.03 -4.21 8.92
C ARG A 182 -5.14 -5.17 8.56
N GLU A 183 -5.47 -6.07 9.51
CA GLU A 183 -6.77 -6.72 9.43
C GLU A 183 -7.82 -5.63 9.34
N ARG A 184 -8.88 -5.90 8.58
CA ARG A 184 -9.99 -5.03 8.18
C ARG A 184 -10.74 -4.44 9.40
N ARG A 185 -10.05 -3.79 10.32
CA ARG A 185 -10.62 -2.82 11.24
C ARG A 185 -11.09 -1.73 10.32
N GLN A 186 -12.41 -1.74 10.08
CA GLN A 186 -13.17 -0.63 9.54
C GLN A 186 -12.39 0.65 9.83
N ALA A 187 -12.03 1.40 8.79
CA ALA A 187 -11.49 2.74 8.95
C ALA A 187 -12.49 3.52 9.82
N ARG A 188 -12.27 3.51 11.13
CA ARG A 188 -13.04 4.29 12.09
C ARG A 188 -12.45 5.68 12.01
N GLY A 189 -12.95 6.40 11.01
CA GLY A 189 -12.51 7.74 10.70
C GLY A 189 -12.82 8.00 9.25
N ARG A 190 -13.83 8.84 8.99
CA ARG A 190 -13.91 9.48 7.69
C ARG A 190 -12.60 10.22 7.50
N PHE A 191 -11.98 10.05 6.33
CA PHE A 191 -10.94 10.92 5.81
C PHE A 191 -11.27 12.39 6.19
N GLN A 192 -10.56 12.94 7.17
CA GLN A 192 -10.85 14.26 7.73
C GLN A 192 -9.80 15.24 7.25
N CYS A 193 -10.22 16.10 6.33
CA CYS A 193 -9.39 17.16 5.82
C CYS A 193 -9.16 18.26 6.84
N LEU A 194 -7.93 18.74 6.87
CA LEU A 194 -7.53 19.89 7.66
C LEU A 194 -7.13 21.05 6.75
N VAL A 195 -7.25 22.27 7.28
CA VAL A 195 -6.92 23.50 6.56
C VAL A 195 -5.62 24.05 7.15
N LYS A 196 -4.59 24.21 6.31
CA LYS A 196 -3.32 24.83 6.72
C LYS A 196 -3.59 26.21 7.36
N GLY A 197 -2.93 26.48 8.48
CA GLY A 197 -3.07 27.71 9.26
C GLY A 197 -4.26 27.74 10.21
N LYS A 198 -5.05 26.66 10.31
CA LYS A 198 -6.10 26.53 11.33
C LYS A 198 -5.62 25.67 12.50
N ALA A 199 -6.15 25.92 13.69
CA ALA A 199 -5.92 25.06 14.84
C ALA A 199 -6.60 23.70 14.62
N ALA A 200 -5.93 22.62 15.01
CA ALA A 200 -6.48 21.28 15.08
C ALA A 200 -5.90 20.57 16.30
N VAL A 201 -6.64 19.61 16.85
CA VAL A 201 -6.18 18.78 17.96
C VAL A 201 -5.66 17.48 17.40
N ALA A 202 -4.37 17.19 17.57
CA ALA A 202 -3.86 15.85 17.33
C ALA A 202 -4.07 14.98 18.57
N THR A 203 -4.35 13.71 18.33
CA THR A 203 -4.53 12.67 19.34
C THR A 203 -3.71 11.45 18.95
N TRP A 204 -2.91 10.93 19.87
CA TRP A 204 -2.10 9.74 19.61
C TRP A 204 -2.02 8.85 20.85
N THR A 205 -1.60 7.61 20.68
CA THR A 205 -1.34 6.68 21.76
C THR A 205 0.07 6.14 21.63
N ASP A 206 0.89 6.31 22.65
CA ASP A 206 2.23 5.72 22.73
C ASP A 206 2.39 4.84 23.98
N SER A 207 3.61 4.37 24.24
CA SER A 207 3.91 3.56 25.42
C SER A 207 3.62 4.25 26.76
N ARG A 208 3.45 5.58 26.80
CA ARG A 208 3.08 6.36 28.00
C ARG A 208 1.56 6.48 28.16
N GLY A 209 0.79 6.18 27.12
CA GLY A 209 -0.68 6.25 27.12
C GLY A 209 -1.24 7.08 25.97
N SER A 210 -2.50 7.47 26.08
CA SER A 210 -3.15 8.35 25.10
C SER A 210 -2.97 9.81 25.45
N ASP A 211 -2.53 10.60 24.48
CA ASP A 211 -2.24 12.02 24.61
C ASP A 211 -2.97 12.86 23.56
N ARG A 212 -3.01 14.17 23.80
CA ARG A 212 -3.56 15.15 22.86
C ARG A 212 -2.87 16.50 22.97
N MET A 213 -2.76 17.19 21.84
CA MET A 213 -2.21 18.54 21.79
C MET A 213 -2.85 19.32 20.64
N GLU A 214 -3.18 20.58 20.92
CA GLU A 214 -3.62 21.53 19.89
C GLU A 214 -2.41 22.20 19.24
N LEU A 215 -2.45 22.30 17.91
CA LEU A 215 -1.42 22.95 17.12
C LEU A 215 -1.97 23.57 15.84
N THR A 216 -1.19 24.46 15.22
CA THR A 216 -1.58 25.02 13.92
C THR A 216 -1.22 24.03 12.81
N VAL A 217 -2.20 23.66 11.99
CA VAL A 217 -2.02 22.76 10.86
C VAL A 217 -1.01 23.36 9.88
N GLY A 218 0.01 22.59 9.54
CA GLY A 218 1.09 22.99 8.64
C GLY A 218 2.11 23.92 9.27
N GLU A 219 2.16 24.06 10.60
CA GLU A 219 3.27 24.70 11.30
C GLU A 219 4.54 23.83 11.26
N ASP A 220 5.69 24.46 11.50
CA ASP A 220 6.98 23.79 11.60
C ASP A 220 7.37 23.68 13.07
N LYS A 221 7.48 22.45 13.60
CA LYS A 221 7.94 22.21 14.98
C LYS A 221 9.46 22.26 15.09
N ASN A 222 10.16 21.72 14.09
CA ASN A 222 11.62 21.77 13.94
C ASN A 222 12.01 21.44 12.47
N PRO A 223 13.30 21.42 12.09
CA PRO A 223 13.73 21.12 10.72
C PRO A 223 13.32 19.74 10.16
N ASN A 224 12.95 18.79 11.00
CA ASN A 224 12.55 17.42 10.61
C ASN A 224 11.03 17.22 10.67
N TYR A 225 10.34 18.03 11.47
CA TYR A 225 8.88 18.05 11.64
C TYR A 225 8.31 19.38 11.12
N GLY A 226 8.50 19.59 9.82
CA GLY A 226 7.91 20.71 9.08
C GLY A 226 6.54 20.33 8.51
N CYS A 227 5.65 21.31 8.40
CA CYS A 227 4.32 21.17 7.83
C CYS A 227 3.39 20.16 8.53
N MET A 228 3.29 20.21 9.85
CA MET A 228 2.49 19.28 10.68
C MET A 228 1.12 18.93 10.10
N GLY A 229 0.84 17.64 9.99
CA GLY A 229 -0.41 17.06 9.49
C GLY A 229 -0.50 16.90 7.99
N ARG A 230 0.60 17.16 7.29
CA ARG A 230 0.71 16.95 5.85
C ARG A 230 1.03 15.50 5.58
N CYS A 231 0.25 14.85 4.74
CA CYS A 231 0.59 13.49 4.35
C CYS A 231 1.86 13.48 3.49
N ALA A 232 2.75 12.51 3.76
CA ALA A 232 4.09 12.32 3.22
C ALA A 232 5.20 13.25 3.68
N ALA A 233 6.44 12.87 3.34
CA ALA A 233 7.61 13.60 3.79
C ALA A 233 7.76 14.96 3.13
N GLY A 234 8.17 15.89 3.99
CA GLY A 234 8.60 17.22 3.64
C GLY A 234 7.44 18.12 3.25
N CYS A 235 7.73 19.42 3.15
CA CYS A 235 6.77 20.45 2.78
C CYS A 235 6.61 20.63 1.26
N ALA A 236 7.49 20.03 0.45
CA ALA A 236 7.72 20.44 -0.94
C ALA A 236 6.90 19.68 -2.00
N THR A 237 6.04 18.72 -1.64
CA THR A 237 5.35 17.86 -2.61
C THR A 237 3.93 18.35 -2.94
N PRO A 238 3.69 19.29 -3.86
CA PRO A 238 2.43 20.06 -3.98
C PRO A 238 1.12 19.26 -4.12
N SER A 239 1.19 17.95 -4.43
CA SER A 239 0.02 17.07 -4.50
C SER A 239 -0.59 16.72 -3.14
N MET A 240 0.18 16.81 -2.05
CA MET A 240 -0.26 16.25 -0.77
C MET A 240 -0.88 17.26 0.18
N ARG A 241 -1.96 16.81 0.84
CA ARG A 241 -2.88 17.61 1.64
C ARG A 241 -2.74 17.33 3.13
N TRP A 242 -3.40 18.16 3.94
CA TRP A 242 -3.44 18.00 5.39
C TRP A 242 -4.64 17.19 5.84
N THR A 243 -4.41 16.22 6.72
CA THR A 243 -5.47 15.36 7.25
C THR A 243 -5.27 15.10 8.74
N GLN A 244 -6.36 14.70 9.41
CA GLN A 244 -6.33 14.43 10.85
C GLN A 244 -5.41 13.24 11.19
N ALA A 245 -5.42 12.16 10.41
CA ALA A 245 -4.58 11.00 10.72
C ALA A 245 -3.09 11.31 10.49
N CYS A 246 -2.77 12.05 9.43
CA CYS A 246 -1.40 12.52 9.21
C CYS A 246 -0.95 13.49 10.33
N LEU A 247 -1.84 14.34 10.87
CA LEU A 247 -1.52 15.21 12.02
C LEU A 247 -1.23 14.43 13.29
N ASN A 248 -2.04 13.42 13.57
CA ASN A 248 -1.86 12.53 14.72
C ASN A 248 -0.51 11.81 14.62
N HIS A 249 -0.20 11.24 13.46
CA HIS A 249 1.06 10.54 13.21
C HIS A 249 2.28 11.46 13.34
N ASP A 250 2.25 12.63 12.69
CA ASP A 250 3.37 13.57 12.75
C ASP A 250 3.65 14.01 14.19
N LEU A 251 2.59 14.25 14.98
CA LEU A 251 2.75 14.68 16.37
C LEU A 251 3.20 13.54 17.28
N CYS A 252 2.70 12.33 17.10
CA CYS A 252 3.20 11.15 17.82
C CYS A 252 4.70 10.99 17.58
N SER A 253 5.12 11.03 16.31
CA SER A 253 6.52 10.87 15.91
C SER A 253 7.39 12.00 16.50
N TYR A 254 6.94 13.25 16.44
CA TYR A 254 7.63 14.39 17.07
C TYR A 254 7.82 14.21 18.59
N MET A 255 6.78 13.75 19.29
CA MET A 255 6.78 13.59 20.76
C MET A 255 7.57 12.37 21.26
N ASN A 256 7.79 11.37 20.39
CA ASN A 256 8.59 10.17 20.69
C ASN A 256 10.03 10.27 20.16
N ALA A 257 10.32 11.24 19.28
CA ALA A 257 11.68 11.54 18.84
C ALA A 257 12.47 12.43 19.81
N ASP A 258 11.96 12.71 21.03
CA ASP A 258 12.50 13.73 21.95
C ASP A 258 12.74 15.11 21.29
N GLY A 259 11.97 15.45 20.24
CA GLY A 259 12.19 16.65 19.43
C GLY A 259 13.41 16.60 18.48
N GLY A 260 13.99 15.42 18.25
CA GLY A 260 15.18 15.14 17.43
C GLY A 260 14.94 14.87 15.93
N THR A 261 15.99 14.45 15.21
CA THR A 261 16.11 14.35 13.74
C THR A 261 15.85 12.97 13.13
N ALA A 262 15.66 11.94 13.93
CA ALA A 262 15.46 10.58 13.45
C ALA A 262 14.00 10.21 13.64
N ASP A 263 13.33 9.86 12.55
CA ASP A 263 12.01 9.26 12.43
C ASP A 263 12.04 7.92 13.20
N PRO A 264 11.68 7.88 14.51
CA PRO A 264 11.58 6.62 15.23
C PRO A 264 10.20 6.12 14.84
N ILE A 265 10.12 5.56 13.63
CA ILE A 265 8.98 4.74 13.28
C ILE A 265 9.18 3.44 14.07
N ASP A 266 8.93 3.56 15.37
CA ASP A 266 9.07 2.56 16.40
C ASP A 266 7.67 2.08 16.81
N ASN A 267 7.60 1.17 17.77
CA ASN A 267 6.33 0.59 18.19
C ASN A 267 5.38 1.61 18.86
N ASN A 268 5.83 2.85 19.15
CA ASN A 268 5.01 3.85 19.84
C ASN A 268 4.01 4.54 18.93
N CYS A 269 4.29 4.66 17.62
CA CYS A 269 3.43 5.40 16.68
C CYS A 269 2.94 4.55 15.50
N ALA A 270 3.06 3.23 15.63
CA ALA A 270 2.75 2.29 14.57
C ALA A 270 1.25 2.29 14.20
N ASP A 271 0.37 2.48 15.17
CA ASP A 271 -1.06 2.57 14.95
C ASP A 271 -1.47 3.91 14.32
N GLU A 272 -0.87 5.05 14.69
CA GLU A 272 -1.07 6.30 13.97
C GLU A 272 -0.56 6.21 12.52
N PHE A 273 0.59 5.56 12.29
CA PHE A 273 1.09 5.30 10.95
C PHE A 273 0.07 4.50 10.13
N LEU A 274 -0.44 3.40 10.69
CA LEU A 274 -1.44 2.56 10.04
C LEU A 274 -2.78 3.29 9.83
N ALA A 275 -3.17 4.19 10.72
CA ALA A 275 -4.33 5.05 10.57
C ALA A 275 -4.14 6.08 9.43
N ALA A 276 -2.92 6.61 9.28
CA ALA A 276 -2.57 7.56 8.23
C ALA A 276 -2.44 6.92 6.83
N CYS A 277 -2.32 5.59 6.72
CA CYS A 277 -2.18 4.89 5.43
C CYS A 277 -3.28 5.23 4.41
N ASP A 278 -4.55 5.29 4.85
CA ASP A 278 -5.67 5.61 3.96
C ASP A 278 -5.54 7.04 3.43
N ASP A 279 -5.26 7.97 4.35
CA ASP A 279 -5.07 9.37 4.04
C ASP A 279 -3.91 9.56 3.08
N TYR A 280 -2.84 8.78 3.25
CA TYR A 280 -1.67 8.77 2.39
C TYR A 280 -1.99 8.38 0.95
N LEU A 281 -2.77 7.32 0.75
CA LEU A 281 -3.06 6.80 -0.60
C LEU A 281 -4.13 7.60 -1.32
N PHE A 282 -5.06 8.22 -0.59
CA PHE A 282 -6.24 8.87 -1.15
C PHE A 282 -6.35 10.36 -0.82
N ASP A 283 -5.25 11.03 -0.48
CA ASP A 283 -5.18 12.45 -0.13
C ASP A 283 -5.86 13.39 -1.16
N THR A 284 -7.15 13.62 -0.95
CA THR A 284 -8.03 14.33 -1.89
C THR A 284 -8.71 15.52 -1.29
N CYS A 285 -8.14 16.07 -0.22
CA CYS A 285 -8.66 17.28 0.39
C CYS A 285 -8.57 18.44 -0.60
N ASP A 286 -9.69 18.72 -1.25
CA ASP A 286 -9.86 20.00 -1.90
C ASP A 286 -9.97 21.07 -0.81
N SER A 287 -9.19 22.14 -0.98
CA SER A 287 -9.15 23.30 -0.10
C SER A 287 -10.48 24.09 -0.06
N PHE A 288 -11.56 23.57 -0.65
CA PHE A 288 -12.84 24.26 -0.84
C PHE A 288 -14.07 23.55 -0.28
N VAL A 289 -13.97 22.32 0.23
CA VAL A 289 -15.12 21.69 0.91
C VAL A 289 -15.06 22.04 2.39
N PHE A 290 -15.60 23.22 2.72
CA PHE A 290 -15.97 23.55 4.09
C PHE A 290 -17.06 22.56 4.53
N VAL A 291 -16.66 21.48 5.21
CA VAL A 291 -17.58 20.85 6.16
C VAL A 291 -17.58 21.81 7.34
N GLU A 292 -18.52 22.74 7.33
CA GLU A 292 -18.84 23.54 8.50
C GLU A 292 -19.24 22.54 9.58
N ALA A 293 -18.30 22.21 10.45
CA ALA A 293 -18.53 21.36 11.60
C ALA A 293 -19.71 21.98 12.34
N ALA A 294 -20.83 21.26 12.38
CA ALA A 294 -22.06 21.70 13.00
C ALA A 294 -21.70 22.29 14.37
N ARG A 295 -21.86 23.61 14.51
CA ARG A 295 -21.84 24.26 15.81
C ARG A 295 -22.87 23.52 16.64
N VAL A 296 -22.41 22.75 17.62
CA VAL A 296 -23.28 22.28 18.70
C VAL A 296 -23.84 23.55 19.32
N PRO A 297 -25.15 23.84 19.21
CA PRO A 297 -25.70 25.02 19.86
C PRO A 297 -25.46 24.83 21.36
N ALA A 298 -24.80 25.81 21.97
CA ALA A 298 -24.67 25.90 23.41
C ALA A 298 -26.09 25.79 23.99
N SER A 299 -26.33 24.74 24.78
CA SER A 299 -27.59 24.58 25.50
C SER A 299 -27.83 25.84 26.32
N ALA A 300 -28.91 26.55 25.99
CA ALA A 300 -29.39 27.66 26.79
C ALA A 300 -29.76 27.13 28.17
N THR A 301 -28.94 27.48 29.16
CA THR A 301 -29.27 27.37 30.57
C THR A 301 -30.44 28.31 30.85
N THR A 302 -31.66 27.77 30.90
CA THR A 302 -32.83 28.47 31.42
C THR A 302 -32.65 28.66 32.93
N GLY A 303 -32.19 29.85 33.32
CA GLY A 303 -32.24 30.30 34.71
C GLY A 303 -33.68 30.40 35.17
N SER A 304 -34.04 29.62 36.20
CA SER A 304 -35.28 29.81 36.94
C SER A 304 -35.10 31.01 37.87
N ALA A 305 -35.93 32.04 37.69
CA ALA A 305 -36.00 33.19 38.59
C ALA A 305 -36.54 32.76 39.98
N PRO A 306 -36.13 33.44 41.06
CA PRO A 306 -36.68 33.17 42.39
C PRO A 306 -38.08 33.78 42.50
N VAL A 307 -39.03 32.98 42.99
CA VAL A 307 -40.33 33.46 43.45
C VAL A 307 -40.13 34.14 44.80
N ALA A 308 -40.50 35.42 44.88
CA ALA A 308 -40.54 36.18 46.13
C ALA A 308 -42.00 36.29 46.62
N ALA A 309 -42.13 36.06 47.94
CA ALA A 309 -43.27 36.34 48.84
C ALA A 309 -44.60 35.62 48.58
#